data_AF-A0A8B8MMJ7-F1
#
_entry.id   AF-A0A8B8MMJ7-F1
#
_cell.length_a   1.000
_cell.length_b   1.000
_cell.length_c   1.000
_cell.angle_alpha   90.00
_cell.angle_beta   90.00
_cell.angle_gamma   90.00
#
_symmetry.space_group_name_H-M   'P 1'
#
loop_
_entity.id
_entity.type
_entity.pdbx_description
1 polymer ?
#
loop_
_entity_poly.entity_id
_entity_poly.type
_entity_poly.pdbx_seq_one_letter_code
_entity_poly.pdbx_strand_id
1 'polypeptide(L)'
;MFLDIEGFFIKEDKECTVLCGIIADTFLMIQSIVSGGLKHFRTLNLEGCCALRELPEDIGSVESLKELTLPLDLDLSKVPETDGNLKSLSSLKIEDMRIEGLPCSIGIANLPDSIGNLKKLRVIGIDYTKIRRFPDTIGLVEMLEELYVEGCLFLRCQIPDEVGRLSRLRILHLSSTGICGLPGMISRLTRPQTLELQGCLKLWHLPELPSSLIRLSCDASSFPSVPDPSKLVNLESLDLYGQYNPPKEFLQPEEISKSIKQLPPNFSTLGTSRCRAIAAFSNLKNLSILHLAHVRCHPSEYSGDLEKLRELRIGECEFLVRTPDLSLLKNPQCLTLFRLSGLVDIRGLEELESLMH
;
A
#
# COMPACT_ATOMS: atom_id res chain seq x y z
N MET A 1 33.94 9.07 -0.48
CA MET A 1 35.19 8.38 -0.87
C MET A 1 34.78 6.95 -1.19
N PHE A 2 35.15 6.37 -2.33
CA PHE A 2 34.86 4.96 -2.58
C PHE A 2 35.96 4.14 -1.89
N LEU A 3 35.62 3.52 -0.76
CA LEU A 3 36.48 2.52 -0.15
C LEU A 3 36.03 1.17 -0.71
N ASP A 4 36.74 0.70 -1.73
CA ASP A 4 36.66 -0.67 -2.21
C ASP A 4 37.53 -1.52 -1.29
N ILE A 5 36.90 -2.09 -0.27
CA ILE A 5 37.50 -3.14 0.54
C ILE A 5 36.72 -4.40 0.17
N GLU A 6 37.38 -5.32 -0.53
CA GLU A 6 36.92 -6.69 -0.79
C GLU A 6 35.46 -6.82 -1.28
N GLY A 7 35.07 -6.06 -2.31
CA GLY A 7 33.78 -6.25 -2.98
C GLY A 7 32.59 -5.54 -2.33
N PHE A 8 32.84 -4.61 -1.39
CA PHE A 8 31.82 -3.70 -0.87
C PHE A 8 31.86 -2.35 -1.59
N PHE A 9 30.71 -1.89 -2.09
CA PHE A 9 30.56 -0.52 -2.57
C PHE A 9 30.21 0.42 -1.41
N ILE A 10 31.21 0.87 -0.66
CA ILE A 10 30.98 1.94 0.33
C ILE A 10 30.94 3.28 -0.41
N LYS A 11 29.73 3.77 -0.72
CA LYS A 11 29.55 5.18 -1.05
C LYS A 11 29.44 5.95 0.26
N GLU A 12 30.59 6.33 0.82
CA GLU A 12 30.62 7.32 1.91
C GLU A 12 30.25 8.68 1.31
N ASP A 13 28.97 9.02 1.45
CA ASP A 13 28.55 10.40 1.64
C ASP A 13 28.52 10.66 3.15
N LYS A 14 28.78 11.89 3.61
CA LYS A 14 28.93 12.18 5.06
C LYS A 14 27.73 11.77 5.94
N GLU A 15 26.60 11.43 5.32
CA GLU A 15 25.35 11.05 5.99
C GLU A 15 24.84 9.63 5.65
N CYS A 16 25.39 8.95 4.65
CA CYS A 16 24.86 7.68 4.14
C CYS A 16 25.98 6.64 3.93
N THR A 17 25.77 5.42 4.42
CA THR A 17 26.61 4.26 4.11
C THR A 17 25.71 3.17 3.56
N VAL A 18 25.93 2.87 2.28
CA VAL A 18 25.36 1.69 1.63
C VAL A 18 26.40 0.58 1.75
N LEU A 19 26.00 -0.56 2.30
CA LEU A 19 26.79 -1.78 2.31
C LEU A 19 26.06 -2.79 1.44
N CYS A 20 26.60 -3.03 0.25
CA CYS A 20 26.16 -4.10 -0.63
C CYS A 20 27.33 -5.07 -0.77
N GLY A 21 27.19 -6.30 -0.28
CA GLY A 21 28.25 -7.30 -0.32
C GLY A 21 27.77 -8.71 -0.03
N ILE A 22 28.38 -9.70 -0.69
CA ILE A 22 28.02 -11.13 -0.70
C ILE A 22 28.89 -11.92 0.31
N ILE A 23 29.74 -11.25 1.10
CA ILE A 23 30.83 -11.90 1.85
C ILE A 23 30.55 -11.97 3.35
N ALA A 24 31.13 -12.99 4.00
CA ALA A 24 30.99 -13.32 5.42
C ALA A 24 31.41 -12.20 6.41
N ASP A 25 32.16 -11.19 5.96
CA ASP A 25 32.72 -10.14 6.84
C ASP A 25 31.83 -8.91 7.04
N THR A 26 30.61 -8.90 6.48
CA THR A 26 29.63 -7.81 6.67
C THR A 26 29.37 -7.51 8.15
N PHE A 27 29.34 -8.54 9.02
CA PHE A 27 29.12 -8.35 10.46
C PHE A 27 30.27 -7.56 11.12
N LEU A 28 31.53 -7.95 10.87
CA LEU A 28 32.71 -7.28 11.42
C LEU A 28 32.83 -5.85 10.90
N MET A 29 32.44 -5.62 9.65
CA MET A 29 32.39 -4.30 9.06
C MET A 29 31.36 -3.39 9.76
N ILE A 30 30.13 -3.87 9.97
CA ILE A 30 29.12 -3.13 10.75
C ILE A 30 29.64 -2.88 12.16
N GLN A 31 30.27 -3.86 12.80
CA GLN A 31 30.85 -3.72 14.13
C GLN A 31 31.96 -2.64 14.16
N SER A 32 32.80 -2.56 13.13
CA SER A 32 33.80 -1.50 12.98
C SER A 32 33.17 -0.13 12.75
N ILE A 33 32.08 -0.05 11.99
CA ILE A 33 31.33 1.20 11.77
C ILE A 33 30.71 1.71 13.07
N VAL A 34 30.11 0.79 13.83
CA VAL A 34 29.48 1.09 15.12
C VAL A 34 30.53 1.52 16.17
N SER A 35 31.63 0.77 16.29
CA SER A 35 32.71 1.08 17.23
C SER A 35 33.55 2.31 16.83
N GLY A 36 33.61 2.62 15.53
CA GLY A 36 34.34 3.76 14.97
C GLY A 36 33.71 5.14 15.27
N GLY A 37 32.53 5.18 15.90
CA GLY A 37 31.97 6.43 16.43
C GLY A 37 31.58 7.46 15.36
N LEU A 38 31.05 7.02 14.22
CA LEU A 38 30.60 7.90 13.14
C LEU A 38 29.43 8.78 13.59
N LYS A 39 29.74 10.00 14.06
CA LYS A 39 28.75 10.96 14.62
C LYS A 39 27.72 11.51 13.61
N HIS A 40 27.90 11.23 12.32
CA HIS A 40 27.05 11.78 11.24
C HIS A 40 26.33 10.70 10.42
N PHE A 41 26.49 9.44 10.80
CA PHE A 41 25.93 8.30 10.07
C PHE A 41 24.41 8.21 10.24
N ARG A 42 23.62 8.50 9.19
CA ARG A 42 22.15 8.58 9.28
C ARG A 42 21.42 7.44 8.58
N THR A 43 21.98 6.91 7.50
CA THR A 43 21.33 5.87 6.71
C THR A 43 22.26 4.68 6.56
N LEU A 44 21.80 3.52 7.03
CA LEU A 44 22.45 2.22 6.84
C LEU A 44 21.61 1.37 5.89
N ASN A 45 22.13 1.10 4.69
CA ASN A 45 21.51 0.13 3.79
C ASN A 45 22.30 -1.18 3.78
N LEU A 46 21.68 -2.27 4.27
CA LEU A 46 22.23 -3.64 4.29
C LEU A 46 21.53 -4.56 3.27
N GLU A 47 20.82 -3.99 2.32
CA GLU A 47 20.19 -4.70 1.22
C GLU A 47 21.21 -5.59 0.49
N GLY A 48 20.79 -6.81 0.15
CA GLY A 48 21.65 -7.79 -0.53
C GLY A 48 22.70 -8.47 0.35
N CYS A 49 22.83 -8.10 1.63
CA CYS A 49 23.73 -8.77 2.58
C CYS A 49 23.18 -10.14 3.03
N CYS A 50 23.06 -11.10 2.11
CA CYS A 50 22.42 -12.40 2.33
C CYS A 50 23.15 -13.32 3.33
N ALA A 51 24.43 -13.05 3.63
CA ALA A 51 25.19 -13.78 4.64
C ALA A 51 24.98 -13.25 6.06
N LEU A 52 24.40 -12.04 6.21
CA LEU A 52 24.22 -11.39 7.50
C LEU A 52 23.04 -12.01 8.25
N ARG A 53 23.34 -12.73 9.34
CA ARG A 53 22.31 -13.41 10.15
C ARG A 53 21.85 -12.63 11.38
N GLU A 54 22.68 -11.72 11.88
CA GLU A 54 22.40 -10.89 13.04
C GLU A 54 23.07 -9.52 12.90
N LEU A 55 22.55 -8.53 13.61
CA LEU A 55 23.21 -7.22 13.75
C LEU A 55 24.10 -7.22 15.00
N PRO A 56 25.20 -6.46 15.03
CA PRO A 56 25.99 -6.27 16.24
C PRO A 56 25.12 -5.67 17.36
N GLU A 57 25.29 -6.14 18.61
CA GLU A 57 24.50 -5.66 19.76
C GLU A 57 24.57 -4.15 19.95
N ASP A 58 25.73 -3.56 19.63
CA ASP A 58 26.00 -2.13 19.76
C ASP A 58 25.31 -1.26 18.71
N ILE A 59 24.71 -1.84 17.64
CA ILE A 59 24.04 -1.04 16.58
C ILE A 59 22.94 -0.14 17.15
N GLY A 60 22.31 -0.56 18.26
CA GLY A 60 21.32 0.24 18.97
C GLY A 60 21.89 1.58 19.47
N SER A 61 23.16 1.59 19.90
CA SER A 61 23.81 2.77 20.49
C SER A 61 24.08 3.91 19.51
N VAL A 62 23.91 3.69 18.20
CA VAL A 62 24.19 4.68 17.15
C VAL A 62 23.10 5.75 17.13
N GLU A 63 23.28 6.82 17.91
CA GLU A 63 22.31 7.91 18.05
C GLU A 63 22.03 8.70 16.77
N SER A 64 22.91 8.65 15.78
CA SER A 64 22.75 9.37 14.52
C SER A 64 21.91 8.61 13.49
N LEU A 65 21.72 7.29 13.66
CA LEU A 65 21.05 6.43 12.67
C LEU A 65 19.54 6.72 12.65
N LYS A 66 19.04 7.12 11.48
CA LYS A 66 17.64 7.48 11.22
C LYS A 66 16.93 6.52 10.28
N GLU A 67 17.67 5.88 9.39
CA GLU A 67 17.14 5.00 8.35
C GLU A 67 17.96 3.71 8.31
N LEU A 68 17.27 2.57 8.37
CA LEU A 68 17.89 1.26 8.38
C LEU A 68 17.13 0.36 7.41
N THR A 69 17.84 -0.16 6.41
CA THR A 69 17.33 -1.19 5.50
C THR A 69 18.03 -2.51 5.82
N LEU A 70 17.24 -3.55 6.10
CA LEU A 70 17.72 -4.86 6.53
C LEU A 70 17.55 -5.91 5.43
N PRO A 71 18.47 -6.89 5.33
CA PRO A 71 18.33 -7.98 4.38
C PRO A 71 17.24 -8.97 4.83
N LEU A 72 16.62 -9.64 3.85
CA LEU A 72 15.53 -10.60 4.08
C LEU A 72 15.93 -11.78 5.00
N ASP A 73 17.18 -12.22 4.93
CA ASP A 73 17.69 -13.41 5.63
C ASP A 73 18.12 -13.10 7.08
N LEU A 74 17.97 -11.85 7.53
CA LEU A 74 18.31 -11.44 8.88
C LEU A 74 17.33 -12.03 9.89
N ASP A 75 17.85 -12.67 10.94
CA ASP A 75 17.03 -13.09 12.07
C ASP A 75 16.67 -11.87 12.92
N LEU A 76 15.48 -11.32 12.70
CA LEU A 76 15.05 -10.14 13.44
C LEU A 76 14.82 -10.40 14.93
N SER A 77 14.69 -11.65 15.38
CA SER A 77 14.65 -11.95 16.82
C SER A 77 15.92 -11.52 17.55
N LYS A 78 17.00 -11.29 16.80
CA LYS A 78 18.30 -10.81 17.28
C LYS A 78 18.55 -9.33 17.00
N VAL A 79 17.56 -8.59 16.49
CA VAL A 79 17.66 -7.11 16.48
C VAL A 79 17.70 -6.66 17.94
N PRO A 80 18.72 -5.88 18.36
CA PRO A 80 19.11 -5.78 19.75
C PRO A 80 17.94 -5.47 20.67
N GLU A 81 17.67 -6.40 21.59
CA GLU A 81 16.71 -6.24 22.70
C GLU A 81 17.27 -5.32 23.81
N THR A 82 18.46 -4.74 23.60
CA THR A 82 19.23 -4.01 24.61
C THR A 82 18.74 -2.57 24.83
N ASP A 83 19.13 -1.97 25.96
CA ASP A 83 18.81 -0.59 26.38
C ASP A 83 19.24 0.51 25.40
N GLY A 84 20.03 0.15 24.39
CA GLY A 84 20.45 0.99 23.28
C GLY A 84 19.38 1.18 22.20
N ASN A 85 18.29 0.41 22.18
CA ASN A 85 17.38 0.21 21.05
C ASN A 85 17.16 1.41 20.10
N LEU A 86 17.98 1.48 19.04
CA LEU A 86 17.86 2.33 17.84
C LEU A 86 17.04 3.61 18.04
N LYS A 87 17.38 4.40 19.08
CA LYS A 87 16.49 5.42 19.66
C LYS A 87 16.18 6.60 18.74
N SER A 88 16.96 6.74 17.68
CA SER A 88 16.81 7.79 16.67
C SER A 88 16.22 7.28 15.36
N LEU A 89 15.98 5.97 15.23
CA LEU A 89 15.48 5.38 14.01
C LEU A 89 14.08 5.88 13.71
N SER A 90 13.92 6.40 12.50
CA SER A 90 12.68 6.99 11.99
C SER A 90 12.10 6.21 10.81
N SER A 91 12.93 5.44 10.10
CA SER A 91 12.52 4.55 9.02
C SER A 91 13.22 3.20 9.14
N LEU A 92 12.43 2.12 9.09
CA LEU A 92 12.90 0.75 9.03
C LEU A 92 12.32 0.10 7.77
N LYS A 93 13.19 -0.45 6.92
CA LYS A 93 12.78 -1.17 5.70
C LYS A 93 13.35 -2.57 5.68
N ILE A 94 12.53 -3.51 5.25
CA ILE A 94 12.88 -4.91 5.01
C ILE A 94 12.29 -5.25 3.64
N GLU A 95 13.14 -5.55 2.66
CA GLU A 95 12.70 -5.71 1.28
C GLU A 95 13.36 -6.94 0.64
N ASP A 96 12.58 -7.73 -0.12
CA ASP A 96 13.12 -8.71 -1.05
C ASP A 96 13.14 -8.13 -2.47
N MET A 97 14.35 -7.92 -3.01
CA MET A 97 14.55 -7.42 -4.37
C MET A 97 14.39 -8.48 -5.47
N ARG A 98 14.04 -9.73 -5.11
CA ARG A 98 13.86 -10.77 -6.14
C ARG A 98 12.51 -10.60 -6.84
N ILE A 99 12.61 -10.19 -8.09
CA ILE A 99 11.55 -10.11 -9.10
C ILE A 99 10.62 -11.33 -9.02
N GLU A 100 9.32 -11.08 -9.21
CA GLU A 100 8.20 -12.02 -9.30
C GLU A 100 8.59 -13.44 -9.74
N GLY A 101 8.38 -14.43 -8.87
CA GLY A 101 8.29 -15.85 -9.28
C GLY A 101 9.07 -16.89 -8.47
N LEU A 102 10.00 -16.51 -7.59
CA LEU A 102 10.74 -17.48 -6.78
C LEU A 102 10.74 -17.09 -5.29
N PRO A 103 9.89 -17.70 -4.44
CA PRO A 103 9.95 -17.46 -3.00
C PRO A 103 11.26 -18.01 -2.45
N CYS A 104 12.13 -17.13 -1.94
CA CYS A 104 13.34 -17.52 -1.21
C CYS A 104 12.97 -18.52 -0.10
N SER A 105 13.55 -19.72 -0.09
CA SER A 105 13.25 -20.76 0.90
C SER A 105 13.49 -20.35 2.36
N ILE A 106 14.23 -19.25 2.58
CA ILE A 106 14.59 -18.66 3.88
C ILE A 106 14.21 -17.17 3.81
N GLY A 107 13.60 -16.63 4.86
CA GLY A 107 13.19 -15.23 4.93
C GLY A 107 12.40 -14.94 6.20
N ILE A 108 12.35 -13.68 6.62
CA ILE A 108 11.72 -13.24 7.87
C ILE A 108 10.30 -13.81 8.02
N ALA A 109 10.10 -14.63 9.05
CA ALA A 109 8.81 -15.22 9.35
C ALA A 109 7.99 -14.35 10.31
N ASN A 110 8.63 -13.56 11.18
CA ASN A 110 7.95 -12.71 12.16
C ASN A 110 8.78 -11.44 12.39
N LEU A 111 8.11 -10.32 12.63
CA LEU A 111 8.75 -9.17 13.28
C LEU A 111 8.95 -9.47 14.78
N PRO A 112 10.04 -9.00 15.39
CA PRO A 112 10.36 -9.22 16.79
C PRO A 112 9.56 -8.29 17.69
N ASP A 113 9.36 -8.69 18.95
CA ASP A 113 8.66 -7.86 19.94
C ASP A 113 9.41 -6.56 20.26
N SER A 114 10.73 -6.54 20.04
CA SER A 114 11.58 -5.37 20.22
C SER A 114 11.21 -4.18 19.32
N ILE A 115 10.44 -4.39 18.25
CA ILE A 115 9.89 -3.31 17.41
C ILE A 115 9.13 -2.27 18.25
N GLY A 116 8.43 -2.72 19.30
CA GLY A 116 7.64 -1.87 20.17
C GLY A 116 8.44 -0.84 20.97
N ASN A 117 9.76 -0.99 21.09
CA ASN A 117 10.60 -0.01 21.79
C ASN A 117 11.17 1.07 20.86
N LEU A 118 10.94 0.99 19.54
CA LEU A 118 11.38 2.01 18.57
C LEU A 118 10.48 3.25 18.60
N LYS A 119 10.56 4.03 19.68
CA LYS A 119 9.62 5.13 19.97
C LYS A 119 9.66 6.32 18.99
N LYS A 120 10.70 6.45 18.16
CA LYS A 120 10.79 7.50 17.14
C LYS A 120 10.50 7.00 15.72
N LEU A 121 10.17 5.73 15.56
CA LEU A 121 9.92 5.13 14.27
C LEU A 121 8.63 5.70 13.67
N ARG A 122 8.73 6.23 12.46
CA ARG A 122 7.64 6.88 11.71
C ARG A 122 7.22 6.07 10.50
N VAL A 123 8.14 5.30 9.91
CA VAL A 123 7.89 4.50 8.71
C VAL A 123 8.41 3.08 8.92
N ILE A 124 7.56 2.09 8.63
CA ILE A 124 7.93 0.68 8.49
C ILE A 124 7.58 0.24 7.08
N GLY A 125 8.54 -0.30 6.33
CA GLY A 125 8.34 -0.95 5.03
C GLY A 125 8.74 -2.42 5.07
N ILE A 126 7.86 -3.32 4.64
CA ILE A 126 8.07 -4.76 4.66
C ILE A 126 7.49 -5.35 3.37
N ASP A 127 8.33 -5.46 2.35
CA ASP A 127 7.85 -5.77 1.01
C ASP A 127 8.42 -7.11 0.53
N TYR A 128 7.54 -7.93 -0.06
CA TYR A 128 7.84 -9.23 -0.65
C TYR A 128 8.50 -10.23 0.32
N THR A 129 8.18 -10.14 1.61
CA THR A 129 8.74 -11.04 2.65
C THR A 129 7.83 -12.23 2.99
N LYS A 130 8.36 -13.17 3.78
CA LYS A 130 7.62 -14.33 4.32
C LYS A 130 6.97 -14.09 5.68
N ILE A 131 6.79 -12.82 6.07
CA ILE A 131 6.20 -12.46 7.35
C ILE A 131 4.85 -13.14 7.51
N ARG A 132 4.62 -13.76 8.67
CA ARG A 132 3.41 -14.53 8.97
C ARG A 132 2.45 -13.78 9.88
N ARG A 133 2.98 -12.91 10.75
CA ARG A 133 2.23 -12.10 11.72
C ARG A 133 3.02 -10.87 12.14
N PHE A 134 2.31 -9.83 12.53
CA PHE A 134 2.86 -8.75 13.35
C PHE A 134 2.85 -9.17 14.82
N PRO A 135 3.82 -8.72 15.63
CA PRO A 135 3.76 -8.82 17.08
C PRO A 135 2.76 -7.80 17.64
N ASP A 136 2.14 -8.11 18.78
CA ASP A 136 1.20 -7.20 19.47
C ASP A 136 1.90 -5.89 19.87
N THR A 137 3.21 -5.95 20.13
CA THR A 137 4.06 -4.80 20.45
C THR A 137 4.14 -3.75 19.33
N ILE A 138 3.67 -4.04 18.10
CA ILE A 138 3.53 -3.04 17.04
C ILE A 138 2.69 -1.84 17.50
N GLY A 139 1.68 -2.05 18.34
CA GLY A 139 0.85 -0.98 18.89
C GLY A 139 1.56 -0.06 19.88
N LEU A 140 2.81 -0.37 20.27
CA LEU A 140 3.65 0.45 21.14
C LEU A 140 4.53 1.45 20.37
N VAL A 141 4.53 1.40 19.03
CA VAL A 141 5.26 2.32 18.15
C VAL A 141 4.46 3.60 17.94
N GLU A 142 4.36 4.41 19.00
CA GLU A 142 3.44 5.56 19.09
C GLU A 142 3.64 6.65 18.02
N MET A 143 4.84 6.73 17.43
CA MET A 143 5.18 7.70 16.39
C MET A 143 4.96 7.20 14.96
N LEU A 144 4.48 5.96 14.78
CA LEU A 144 4.31 5.37 13.45
C LEU A 144 3.25 6.14 12.66
N GLU A 145 3.65 6.63 11.50
CA GLU A 145 2.81 7.38 10.56
C GLU A 145 2.49 6.53 9.32
N GLU A 146 3.39 5.65 8.90
CA GLU A 146 3.27 4.89 7.67
C GLU A 146 3.70 3.44 7.88
N LEU A 147 2.80 2.50 7.57
CA LEU A 147 3.07 1.07 7.57
C LEU A 147 2.80 0.52 6.17
N TYR A 148 3.87 0.16 5.47
CA TYR A 148 3.86 -0.46 4.15
C TYR A 148 4.20 -1.94 4.27
N VAL A 149 3.27 -2.80 3.86
CA VAL A 149 3.48 -4.23 3.73
C VAL A 149 2.89 -4.71 2.42
N GLU A 150 3.71 -4.84 1.39
CA GLU A 150 3.29 -5.29 0.07
C GLU A 150 3.81 -6.69 -0.26
N GLY A 151 3.06 -7.47 -1.02
CA GLY A 151 3.55 -8.75 -1.58
C GLY A 151 3.80 -9.85 -0.54
N CYS A 152 3.40 -9.66 0.73
CA CYS A 152 3.63 -10.59 1.81
C CYS A 152 2.52 -11.67 1.90
N LEU A 153 2.52 -12.61 0.94
CA LEU A 153 1.47 -13.65 0.81
C LEU A 153 1.37 -14.65 1.99
N PHE A 154 2.40 -14.70 2.84
CA PHE A 154 2.44 -15.55 4.03
C PHE A 154 1.84 -14.90 5.27
N LEU A 155 1.58 -13.59 5.22
CA LEU A 155 0.93 -12.84 6.29
C LEU A 155 -0.53 -13.28 6.31
N ARG A 156 -0.81 -14.32 7.10
CA ARG A 156 -2.11 -14.99 7.18
C ARG A 156 -2.70 -14.70 8.55
N CYS A 157 -4.02 -14.75 8.65
CA CYS A 157 -4.81 -14.37 9.82
C CYS A 157 -5.03 -12.84 9.95
N GLN A 158 -5.64 -12.42 11.05
CA GLN A 158 -5.92 -11.02 11.35
C GLN A 158 -4.65 -10.29 11.77
N ILE A 159 -4.52 -9.05 11.31
CA ILE A 159 -3.60 -8.07 11.89
C ILE A 159 -4.00 -7.84 13.36
N PRO A 160 -3.05 -7.73 14.31
CA PRO A 160 -3.37 -7.62 15.74
C PRO A 160 -4.18 -6.35 16.05
N ASP A 161 -5.07 -6.44 17.03
CA ASP A 161 -5.92 -5.33 17.49
C ASP A 161 -5.09 -4.12 17.96
N GLU A 162 -3.86 -4.37 18.39
CA GLU A 162 -2.87 -3.38 18.78
C GLU A 162 -2.54 -2.38 17.68
N VAL A 163 -2.70 -2.71 16.39
CA VAL A 163 -2.60 -1.73 15.30
C VAL A 163 -3.58 -0.57 15.49
N GLY A 164 -4.74 -0.80 16.09
CA GLY A 164 -5.70 0.25 16.44
C GLY A 164 -5.21 1.24 17.53
N ARG A 165 -4.06 1.00 18.17
CA ARG A 165 -3.43 1.93 19.13
C ARG A 165 -2.53 2.97 18.45
N LEU A 166 -2.22 2.80 17.16
CA LEU A 166 -1.32 3.66 16.39
C LEU A 166 -1.99 5.00 16.03
N SER A 167 -2.15 5.88 17.02
CA SER A 167 -2.89 7.14 16.89
C SER A 167 -2.36 8.12 15.84
N ARG A 168 -1.12 7.93 15.37
CA ARG A 168 -0.48 8.76 14.34
C ARG A 168 -0.47 8.12 12.96
N LEU A 169 -0.94 6.88 12.82
CA LEU A 169 -0.92 6.17 11.55
C LEU A 169 -1.81 6.89 10.53
N ARG A 170 -1.21 7.24 9.40
CA ARG A 170 -1.82 7.93 8.26
C ARG A 170 -1.97 6.99 7.07
N ILE A 171 -0.99 6.12 6.84
CA ILE A 171 -0.98 5.20 5.71
C ILE A 171 -0.86 3.78 6.25
N LEU A 172 -1.82 2.93 5.91
CA LEU A 172 -1.77 1.49 6.10
C LEU A 172 -1.88 0.82 4.74
N HIS A 173 -0.76 0.35 4.21
CA HIS A 173 -0.69 -0.36 2.95
C HIS A 173 -0.42 -1.84 3.20
N LEU A 174 -1.35 -2.70 2.76
CA LEU A 174 -1.33 -4.14 2.97
C LEU A 174 -1.59 -4.91 1.67
N SER A 175 -1.32 -4.31 0.51
CA SER A 175 -1.68 -4.89 -0.78
C SER A 175 -0.89 -6.17 -1.07
N SER A 176 -1.50 -7.09 -1.80
CA SER A 176 -0.92 -8.37 -2.18
C SER A 176 -0.47 -9.21 -0.96
N THR A 177 -1.22 -9.14 0.14
CA THR A 177 -0.98 -9.92 1.36
C THR A 177 -2.00 -11.06 1.52
N GLY A 178 -1.68 -12.01 2.40
CA GLY A 178 -2.52 -13.17 2.69
C GLY A 178 -3.58 -12.95 3.78
N ILE A 179 -3.84 -11.69 4.18
CA ILE A 179 -4.71 -11.36 5.32
C ILE A 179 -6.15 -11.81 5.07
N CYS A 180 -6.85 -12.21 6.12
CA CYS A 180 -8.25 -12.63 6.03
C CYS A 180 -9.26 -11.63 6.62
N GLY A 181 -8.77 -10.62 7.35
CA GLY A 181 -9.58 -9.59 7.99
C GLY A 181 -8.70 -8.51 8.59
N LEU A 182 -9.26 -7.32 8.80
CA LEU A 182 -8.65 -6.29 9.64
C LEU A 182 -9.18 -6.40 11.08
N PRO A 183 -8.39 -5.97 12.09
CA PRO A 183 -8.81 -5.96 13.49
C PRO A 183 -9.98 -5.01 13.72
N GLY A 184 -10.87 -5.33 14.65
CA GLY A 184 -12.01 -4.47 15.00
C GLY A 184 -11.56 -3.11 15.55
N MET A 185 -10.40 -3.06 16.20
CA MET A 185 -9.80 -1.83 16.71
C MET A 185 -9.30 -0.86 15.61
N ILE A 186 -9.29 -1.25 14.33
CA ILE A 186 -8.94 -0.33 13.22
C ILE A 186 -9.83 0.92 13.18
N SER A 187 -11.09 0.79 13.63
CA SER A 187 -12.05 1.89 13.78
C SER A 187 -11.59 3.01 14.73
N ARG A 188 -10.66 2.71 15.65
CA ARG A 188 -10.15 3.67 16.65
C ARG A 188 -9.03 4.56 16.13
N LEU A 189 -8.49 4.25 14.96
CA LEU A 189 -7.46 5.06 14.34
C LEU A 189 -8.03 6.45 14.02
N THR A 190 -7.43 7.49 14.61
CA THR A 190 -7.98 8.86 14.54
C THR A 190 -7.42 9.69 13.38
N ARG A 191 -6.28 9.28 12.81
CA ARG A 191 -5.58 9.94 11.70
C ARG A 191 -5.36 9.15 10.40
N PRO A 192 -5.90 7.94 10.18
CA PRO A 192 -5.66 7.19 8.95
C PRO A 192 -6.28 7.93 7.79
N GLN A 193 -5.46 8.21 6.79
CA GLN A 193 -5.85 8.90 5.56
C GLN A 193 -6.00 7.89 4.43
N THR A 194 -5.18 6.84 4.41
CA THR A 194 -5.10 5.89 3.31
C THR A 194 -5.06 4.46 3.81
N LEU A 195 -5.94 3.62 3.27
CA LEU A 195 -6.00 2.18 3.50
C LEU A 195 -5.98 1.45 2.15
N GLU A 196 -4.91 0.71 1.89
CA GLU A 196 -4.67 0.00 0.63
C GLU A 196 -4.67 -1.51 0.89
N LEU A 197 -5.59 -2.22 0.25
CA LEU A 197 -5.90 -3.64 0.46
C LEU A 197 -6.05 -4.40 -0.88
N GLN A 198 -5.49 -3.86 -1.97
CA GLN A 198 -5.57 -4.47 -3.30
C GLN A 198 -4.84 -5.82 -3.31
N GLY A 199 -5.35 -6.84 -3.99
CA GLY A 199 -4.69 -8.15 -4.06
C GLY A 199 -4.74 -8.98 -2.77
N CYS A 200 -5.56 -8.60 -1.79
CA CYS A 200 -5.81 -9.34 -0.56
C CYS A 200 -6.84 -10.46 -0.81
N LEU A 201 -6.45 -11.51 -1.55
CA LEU A 201 -7.37 -12.53 -2.09
C LEU A 201 -8.11 -13.37 -1.03
N LYS A 202 -7.68 -13.32 0.24
CA LYS A 202 -8.28 -14.07 1.36
C LYS A 202 -9.14 -13.20 2.29
N LEU A 203 -9.20 -11.90 2.03
CA LEU A 203 -9.90 -10.92 2.86
C LEU A 203 -11.41 -11.06 2.69
N TRP A 204 -12.09 -11.73 3.60
CA TRP A 204 -13.52 -12.07 3.45
C TRP A 204 -14.48 -11.10 4.16
N HIS A 205 -13.97 -10.18 4.99
CA HIS A 205 -14.77 -9.15 5.63
C HIS A 205 -13.90 -7.95 6.02
N LEU A 206 -14.54 -6.78 6.11
CA LEU A 206 -13.95 -5.59 6.71
C LEU A 206 -14.74 -5.22 7.97
N PRO A 207 -14.06 -4.92 9.09
CA PRO A 207 -14.70 -4.36 10.27
C PRO A 207 -15.16 -2.91 9.98
N GLU A 208 -15.73 -2.25 10.99
CA GLU A 208 -15.97 -0.81 10.88
C GLU A 208 -14.65 -0.07 10.64
N LEU A 209 -14.61 0.69 9.54
CA LEU A 209 -13.45 1.48 9.16
C LEU A 209 -13.49 2.86 9.84
N PRO A 210 -12.33 3.48 10.09
CA PRO A 210 -12.24 4.78 10.74
C PRO A 210 -12.86 5.89 9.87
N SER A 211 -13.67 6.76 10.45
CA SER A 211 -14.36 7.84 9.73
C SER A 211 -13.43 8.94 9.19
N SER A 212 -12.17 8.96 9.64
CA SER A 212 -11.09 9.82 9.17
C SER A 212 -10.51 9.40 7.81
N LEU A 213 -10.87 8.22 7.31
CA LEU A 213 -10.33 7.67 6.07
C LEU A 213 -10.68 8.55 4.85
N ILE A 214 -9.66 8.88 4.06
CA ILE A 214 -9.78 9.73 2.86
C ILE A 214 -9.71 8.87 1.60
N ARG A 215 -8.85 7.84 1.59
CA ARG A 215 -8.68 6.91 0.46
C ARG A 215 -8.81 5.47 0.93
N LEU A 216 -9.60 4.71 0.19
CA LEU A 216 -9.75 3.27 0.36
C LEU A 216 -9.51 2.58 -0.99
N SER A 217 -8.60 1.63 -1.00
CA SER A 217 -8.34 0.74 -2.14
C SER A 217 -8.53 -0.69 -1.67
N CYS A 218 -9.40 -1.45 -2.33
CA CYS A 218 -9.71 -2.82 -1.91
C CYS A 218 -10.27 -3.67 -3.05
N ASP A 219 -10.15 -5.00 -2.90
CA ASP A 219 -10.75 -5.93 -3.85
C ASP A 219 -12.26 -6.08 -3.58
N ALA A 220 -13.10 -5.55 -4.46
CA ALA A 220 -14.56 -5.73 -4.43
C ALA A 220 -14.98 -7.20 -4.49
N SER A 221 -14.14 -8.07 -5.07
CA SER A 221 -14.42 -9.51 -5.14
C SER A 221 -14.00 -10.29 -3.89
N SER A 222 -13.40 -9.66 -2.88
CA SER A 222 -12.87 -10.39 -1.73
C SER A 222 -13.86 -10.50 -0.57
N PHE A 223 -14.75 -9.52 -0.38
CA PHE A 223 -15.80 -9.54 0.66
C PHE A 223 -17.21 -9.72 0.07
N PRO A 224 -18.21 -10.18 0.86
CA PRO A 224 -19.59 -10.36 0.42
C PRO A 224 -20.39 -9.06 0.31
N SER A 225 -19.97 -7.98 1.00
CA SER A 225 -20.56 -6.63 0.87
C SER A 225 -19.48 -5.54 0.99
N VAL A 226 -19.62 -4.47 0.20
CA VAL A 226 -18.68 -3.32 0.22
C VAL A 226 -18.79 -2.67 1.60
N PRO A 227 -17.68 -2.16 2.19
CA PRO A 227 -17.74 -1.38 3.42
C PRO A 227 -18.85 -0.34 3.33
N ASP A 228 -19.69 -0.26 4.36
CA ASP A 228 -20.78 0.71 4.43
C ASP A 228 -20.18 2.13 4.37
N PRO A 229 -20.28 2.81 3.21
CA PRO A 229 -19.57 4.07 3.01
C PRO A 229 -20.28 5.22 3.74
N SER A 230 -21.49 4.99 4.29
CA SER A 230 -22.26 6.02 5.00
C SER A 230 -21.54 6.55 6.25
N LYS A 231 -20.65 5.73 6.84
CA LYS A 231 -19.82 6.12 7.99
C LYS A 231 -18.51 6.82 7.61
N LEU A 232 -18.10 6.73 6.34
CA LEU A 232 -16.85 7.26 5.83
C LEU A 232 -17.04 8.67 5.29
N VAL A 233 -17.45 9.58 6.17
CA VAL A 233 -17.86 10.95 5.81
C VAL A 233 -16.75 11.80 5.17
N ASN A 234 -15.48 11.42 5.36
CA ASN A 234 -14.32 12.10 4.78
C ASN A 234 -13.75 11.38 3.54
N LEU A 235 -14.39 10.31 3.06
CA LEU A 235 -13.87 9.53 1.94
C LEU A 235 -13.94 10.34 0.64
N GLU A 236 -12.77 10.58 0.04
CA GLU A 236 -12.61 11.30 -1.21
C GLU A 236 -12.30 10.38 -2.39
N SER A 237 -11.64 9.24 -2.11
CA SER A 237 -11.15 8.29 -3.12
C SER A 237 -11.54 6.86 -2.76
N LEU A 238 -12.10 6.13 -3.73
CA LEU A 238 -12.38 4.70 -3.60
C LEU A 238 -11.90 3.97 -4.86
N ASP A 239 -11.01 3.00 -4.68
CA ASP A 239 -10.55 2.10 -5.73
C ASP A 239 -11.05 0.67 -5.44
N LEU A 240 -11.81 0.12 -6.38
CA LEU A 240 -12.39 -1.22 -6.29
C LEU A 240 -11.78 -2.14 -7.36
N TYR A 241 -11.15 -3.21 -6.91
CA TYR A 241 -10.50 -4.19 -7.80
C TYR A 241 -11.27 -5.52 -7.82
N GLY A 242 -11.47 -6.08 -9.01
CA GLY A 242 -12.06 -7.39 -9.22
C GLY A 242 -11.01 -8.42 -9.64
N GLN A 243 -11.32 -9.69 -9.40
CA GLN A 243 -10.51 -10.81 -9.87
C GLN A 243 -10.92 -11.27 -11.27
N TYR A 244 -10.00 -11.92 -12.00
CA TYR A 244 -10.27 -12.47 -13.35
C TYR A 244 -11.34 -13.56 -13.37
N ASN A 245 -11.49 -14.30 -12.26
CA ASN A 245 -12.47 -15.37 -12.13
C ASN A 245 -13.05 -15.37 -10.71
N PRO A 246 -13.91 -14.39 -10.38
CA PRO A 246 -14.50 -14.33 -9.04
C PRO A 246 -15.41 -15.55 -8.87
N PRO A 247 -15.31 -16.29 -7.76
CA PRO A 247 -16.24 -17.37 -7.47
C PRO A 247 -17.69 -16.85 -7.47
N LYS A 248 -18.66 -17.71 -7.80
CA LYS A 248 -20.06 -17.31 -8.06
C LYS A 248 -20.76 -16.64 -6.88
N GLU A 249 -20.26 -16.84 -5.66
CA GLU A 249 -20.83 -16.36 -4.40
C GLU A 249 -20.38 -14.95 -4.01
N PHE A 250 -19.46 -14.33 -4.77
CA PHE A 250 -18.95 -13.00 -4.45
C PHE A 250 -19.85 -11.86 -4.93
N LEU A 251 -19.54 -10.67 -4.41
CA LEU A 251 -20.28 -9.43 -4.50
C LEU A 251 -20.92 -9.20 -5.87
N GLN A 252 -22.25 -9.17 -5.88
CA GLN A 252 -23.01 -8.98 -7.10
C GLN A 252 -22.95 -7.51 -7.53
N PRO A 253 -22.99 -7.22 -8.85
CA PRO A 253 -22.98 -5.86 -9.39
C PRO A 253 -23.96 -4.88 -8.73
N GLU A 254 -25.13 -5.38 -8.33
CA GLU A 254 -26.19 -4.61 -7.70
C GLU A 254 -25.79 -4.08 -6.32
N GLU A 255 -24.99 -4.85 -5.57
CA GLU A 255 -24.48 -4.43 -4.26
C GLU A 255 -23.39 -3.37 -4.39
N ILE A 256 -22.46 -3.52 -5.34
CA ILE A 256 -21.46 -2.48 -5.66
C ILE A 256 -22.19 -1.18 -6.02
N SER A 257 -23.19 -1.27 -6.89
CA SER A 257 -24.00 -0.13 -7.31
C SER A 257 -24.76 0.51 -6.14
N LYS A 258 -25.24 -0.28 -5.18
CA LYS A 258 -25.90 0.23 -3.97
C LYS A 258 -24.93 0.99 -3.07
N SER A 259 -23.72 0.48 -2.85
CA SER A 259 -22.71 1.13 -2.02
C SER A 259 -22.17 2.41 -2.67
N ILE A 260 -21.96 2.41 -3.99
CA ILE A 260 -21.57 3.63 -4.73
C ILE A 260 -22.61 4.76 -4.54
N LYS A 261 -23.91 4.43 -4.51
CA LYS A 261 -24.97 5.42 -4.26
C LYS A 261 -24.95 6.01 -2.85
N GLN A 262 -24.27 5.37 -1.89
CA GLN A 262 -24.16 5.80 -0.49
C GLN A 262 -22.85 6.54 -0.21
N LEU A 263 -22.00 6.76 -1.21
CA LEU A 263 -20.77 7.52 -1.07
C LEU A 263 -21.05 8.96 -0.61
N PRO A 264 -20.14 9.54 0.20
CA PRO A 264 -20.37 10.85 0.79
C PRO A 264 -20.30 11.95 -0.28
N PRO A 265 -20.92 13.12 -0.04
CA PRO A 265 -21.03 14.16 -1.05
C PRO A 265 -19.69 14.78 -1.47
N ASN A 266 -18.66 14.73 -0.64
CA ASN A 266 -17.29 15.20 -0.93
C ASN A 266 -16.48 14.23 -1.81
N PHE A 267 -17.03 13.06 -2.12
CA PHE A 267 -16.37 12.04 -2.92
C PHE A 267 -16.02 12.55 -4.32
N SER A 268 -14.77 12.34 -4.75
CA SER A 268 -14.21 12.97 -5.94
C SER A 268 -13.45 12.03 -6.89
N THR A 269 -13.03 10.85 -6.42
CA THR A 269 -12.19 9.93 -7.19
C THR A 269 -12.71 8.50 -7.08
N LEU A 270 -13.04 7.88 -8.22
CA LEU A 270 -13.48 6.49 -8.30
C LEU A 270 -12.63 5.72 -9.31
N GLY A 271 -11.89 4.74 -8.84
CA GLY A 271 -11.26 3.72 -9.67
C GLY A 271 -12.02 2.42 -9.56
N THR A 272 -12.30 1.78 -10.69
CA THR A 272 -12.79 0.40 -10.68
C THR A 272 -12.07 -0.41 -11.75
N SER A 273 -11.64 -1.60 -11.39
CA SER A 273 -10.96 -2.52 -12.29
C SER A 273 -11.59 -3.90 -12.20
N ARG A 274 -11.91 -4.54 -13.32
CA ARG A 274 -12.46 -5.91 -13.37
C ARG A 274 -13.74 -6.12 -12.55
N CYS A 275 -14.47 -5.05 -12.22
CA CYS A 275 -15.80 -5.13 -11.62
C CYS A 275 -16.85 -5.48 -12.69
N ARG A 276 -17.84 -6.30 -12.35
CA ARG A 276 -19.00 -6.53 -13.22
C ARG A 276 -20.04 -5.43 -12.95
N ALA A 277 -20.53 -4.78 -14.02
CA ALA A 277 -21.63 -3.81 -14.06
C ALA A 277 -21.67 -2.76 -12.92
N ILE A 278 -21.24 -1.53 -13.24
CA ILE A 278 -21.40 -0.37 -12.35
C ILE A 278 -22.49 0.50 -12.96
N ALA A 279 -23.71 0.37 -12.43
CA ALA A 279 -24.90 0.93 -13.06
C ALA A 279 -25.26 2.36 -12.61
N ALA A 280 -24.45 3.02 -11.78
CA ALA A 280 -24.92 4.17 -10.99
C ALA A 280 -23.87 5.24 -10.66
N PHE A 281 -23.30 5.90 -11.68
CA PHE A 281 -22.50 7.11 -11.45
C PHE A 281 -23.36 8.39 -11.30
N SER A 282 -24.68 8.29 -11.54
CA SER A 282 -25.64 9.40 -11.54
C SER A 282 -25.62 10.28 -10.30
N ASN A 283 -25.26 9.70 -9.15
CA ASN A 283 -25.33 10.37 -7.85
C ASN A 283 -24.02 11.08 -7.47
N LEU A 284 -22.94 10.90 -8.25
CA LEU A 284 -21.61 11.38 -7.92
C LEU A 284 -21.33 12.76 -8.54
N LYS A 285 -22.08 13.78 -8.12
CA LYS A 285 -22.00 15.15 -8.68
C LYS A 285 -20.65 15.85 -8.51
N ASN A 286 -19.84 15.39 -7.57
CA ASN A 286 -18.50 15.95 -7.30
C ASN A 286 -17.37 15.07 -7.86
N LEU A 287 -17.70 14.04 -8.64
CA LEU A 287 -16.71 13.17 -9.26
C LEU A 287 -15.82 13.98 -10.22
N SER A 288 -14.53 13.98 -9.92
CA SER A 288 -13.49 14.69 -10.67
C SER A 288 -12.58 13.73 -11.43
N ILE A 289 -12.36 12.52 -10.91
CA ILE A 289 -11.50 11.50 -11.50
C ILE A 289 -12.30 10.18 -11.55
N LEU A 290 -12.37 9.59 -12.75
CA LEU A 290 -13.00 8.30 -12.98
C LEU A 290 -12.07 7.40 -13.78
N HIS A 291 -11.61 6.30 -13.17
CA HIS A 291 -10.80 5.28 -13.83
C HIS A 291 -11.58 3.98 -13.92
N LEU A 292 -11.77 3.47 -15.13
CA LEU A 292 -12.47 2.22 -15.41
C LEU A 292 -11.54 1.30 -16.20
N ALA A 293 -11.21 0.14 -15.66
CA ALA A 293 -10.40 -0.86 -16.34
C ALA A 293 -11.12 -2.22 -16.38
N HIS A 294 -11.11 -2.91 -17.53
CA HIS A 294 -11.72 -4.26 -17.64
C HIS A 294 -13.18 -4.36 -17.15
N VAL A 295 -13.95 -3.27 -17.24
CA VAL A 295 -15.33 -3.24 -16.75
C VAL A 295 -16.26 -3.67 -17.87
N ARG A 296 -17.28 -4.49 -17.53
CA ARG A 296 -18.43 -4.72 -18.40
C ARG A 296 -19.49 -3.66 -18.09
N CYS A 297 -19.45 -2.54 -18.81
CA CYS A 297 -20.45 -1.49 -18.67
C CYS A 297 -21.48 -1.57 -19.78
N HIS A 298 -22.77 -1.40 -19.46
CA HIS A 298 -23.80 -1.24 -20.47
C HIS A 298 -23.97 0.25 -20.82
N PRO A 299 -24.11 0.65 -22.11
CA PRO A 299 -24.19 2.06 -22.51
C PRO A 299 -25.32 2.88 -21.84
N SER A 300 -26.39 2.23 -21.40
CA SER A 300 -27.54 2.86 -20.72
C SER A 300 -27.28 3.23 -19.26
N GLU A 301 -26.13 2.84 -18.69
CA GLU A 301 -25.79 3.01 -17.28
C GLU A 301 -25.02 4.31 -17.00
N TYR A 302 -24.55 4.98 -18.05
CA TYR A 302 -23.90 6.30 -17.96
C TYR A 302 -24.93 7.42 -18.03
N SER A 303 -25.89 7.43 -17.11
CA SER A 303 -26.76 8.59 -16.90
C SER A 303 -26.24 9.33 -15.66
N GLY A 304 -25.79 10.57 -15.82
CA GLY A 304 -25.23 11.33 -14.69
C GLY A 304 -24.70 12.69 -15.08
N ASP A 305 -24.82 13.63 -14.14
CA ASP A 305 -24.29 14.99 -14.22
C ASP A 305 -22.80 14.94 -13.86
N LEU A 306 -21.94 14.68 -14.85
CA LEU A 306 -20.48 14.54 -14.72
C LEU A 306 -19.73 15.85 -15.03
N GLU A 307 -20.39 17.01 -14.86
CA GLU A 307 -19.84 18.32 -15.22
C GLU A 307 -18.50 18.67 -14.55
N LYS A 308 -18.22 18.08 -13.38
CA LYS A 308 -16.98 18.30 -12.64
C LYS A 308 -15.86 17.33 -12.99
N LEU A 309 -16.12 16.36 -13.86
CA LEU A 309 -15.15 15.34 -14.23
C LEU A 309 -14.03 15.98 -15.07
N ARG A 310 -12.81 15.88 -14.56
CA ARG A 310 -11.59 16.41 -15.17
C ARG A 310 -10.75 15.30 -15.78
N GLU A 311 -10.81 14.11 -15.19
CA GLU A 311 -10.01 12.98 -15.63
C GLU A 311 -10.90 11.76 -15.86
N LEU A 312 -10.86 11.25 -17.08
CA LEU A 312 -11.54 10.02 -17.47
C LEU A 312 -10.54 9.06 -18.11
N ARG A 313 -10.31 7.92 -17.46
CA ARG A 313 -9.50 6.84 -18.04
C ARG A 313 -10.38 5.61 -18.20
N ILE A 314 -10.50 5.11 -19.43
CA ILE A 314 -11.21 3.87 -19.73
C ILE A 314 -10.26 2.95 -20.50
N GLY A 315 -9.98 1.79 -19.94
CA GLY A 315 -8.98 0.86 -20.43
C GLY A 315 -9.48 -0.59 -20.47
N GLU A 316 -9.13 -1.32 -21.52
CA GLU A 316 -9.29 -2.79 -21.57
C GLU A 316 -10.75 -3.28 -21.36
N CYS A 317 -11.74 -2.44 -21.70
CA CYS A 317 -13.16 -2.75 -21.63
C CYS A 317 -13.66 -3.32 -22.97
N GLU A 318 -13.47 -4.61 -23.20
CA GLU A 318 -13.77 -5.29 -24.49
C GLU A 318 -15.25 -5.22 -24.90
N PHE A 319 -16.17 -5.11 -23.93
CA PHE A 319 -17.62 -5.10 -24.16
C PHE A 319 -18.20 -3.68 -24.25
N LEU A 320 -17.37 -2.65 -24.09
CA LEU A 320 -17.83 -1.27 -24.15
C LEU A 320 -18.08 -0.89 -25.62
N VAL A 321 -19.36 -0.87 -26.02
CA VAL A 321 -19.76 -0.55 -27.40
C VAL A 321 -19.81 0.97 -27.65
N ARG A 322 -20.13 1.75 -26.62
CA ARG A 322 -20.20 3.22 -26.66
C ARG A 322 -19.61 3.81 -25.38
N THR A 323 -18.91 4.93 -25.50
CA THR A 323 -18.44 5.69 -24.33
C THR A 323 -19.60 6.36 -23.59
N PRO A 324 -19.39 6.80 -22.34
CA PRO A 324 -20.20 7.87 -21.76
C PRO A 324 -20.27 9.06 -22.73
N ASP A 325 -21.36 9.81 -22.69
CA ASP A 325 -21.48 11.04 -23.48
C ASP A 325 -20.43 12.05 -23.01
N LEU A 326 -19.40 12.26 -23.83
CA LEU A 326 -18.25 13.09 -23.46
C LEU A 326 -18.58 14.59 -23.52
N SER A 327 -19.70 14.99 -24.14
CA SER A 327 -20.20 16.37 -24.14
C SER A 327 -20.50 16.88 -22.72
N LEU A 328 -20.76 15.96 -21.78
CA LEU A 328 -20.99 16.27 -20.38
C LEU A 328 -19.71 16.76 -19.66
N LEU A 329 -18.54 16.58 -20.26
CA LEU A 329 -17.26 16.98 -19.71
C LEU A 329 -16.95 18.43 -20.09
N LYS A 330 -17.30 19.36 -19.21
CA LYS A 330 -17.10 20.80 -19.47
C LYS A 330 -15.63 21.25 -19.45
N ASN A 331 -14.74 20.51 -18.76
CA ASN A 331 -13.31 20.88 -18.65
C ASN A 331 -12.40 19.68 -18.35
N PRO A 332 -12.28 18.70 -19.26
CA PRO A 332 -11.36 17.58 -19.06
C PRO A 332 -9.91 18.02 -19.22
N GLN A 333 -9.09 17.60 -18.26
CA GLN A 333 -7.63 17.74 -18.25
C GLN A 333 -6.94 16.48 -18.79
N CYS A 334 -7.59 15.32 -18.67
CA CYS A 334 -7.02 14.05 -19.12
C CYS A 334 -8.15 13.11 -19.58
N LEU A 335 -8.07 12.67 -20.84
CA LEU A 335 -8.94 11.65 -21.40
C LEU A 335 -8.07 10.55 -22.01
N THR A 336 -8.16 9.35 -21.45
CA THR A 336 -7.40 8.19 -21.95
C THR A 336 -8.37 7.06 -22.26
N LEU A 337 -8.44 6.68 -23.54
CA LEU A 337 -9.21 5.53 -24.01
C LEU A 337 -8.23 4.53 -24.66
N PHE A 338 -8.11 3.33 -24.13
CA PHE A 338 -7.16 2.35 -24.67
C PHE A 338 -7.68 0.91 -24.63
N ARG A 339 -7.31 0.12 -25.64
CA ARG A 339 -7.69 -1.30 -25.76
C ARG A 339 -9.20 -1.55 -25.63
N LEU A 340 -10.00 -0.73 -26.33
CA LEU A 340 -11.47 -0.83 -26.38
C LEU A 340 -11.91 -1.51 -27.69
N SER A 341 -11.65 -2.81 -27.81
CA SER A 341 -11.84 -3.57 -29.06
C SER A 341 -13.28 -3.62 -29.57
N GLY A 342 -14.27 -3.51 -28.68
CA GLY A 342 -15.69 -3.47 -29.02
C GLY A 342 -16.28 -2.08 -29.26
N LEU A 343 -15.48 -1.01 -29.15
CA LEU A 343 -15.97 0.36 -29.25
C LEU A 343 -16.29 0.73 -30.69
N VAL A 344 -17.55 1.09 -30.95
CA VAL A 344 -18.04 1.44 -32.29
C VAL A 344 -18.29 2.94 -32.44
N ASP A 345 -18.52 3.65 -31.33
CA ASP A 345 -18.91 5.05 -31.33
C ASP A 345 -18.38 5.78 -30.08
N ILE A 346 -17.92 7.02 -30.27
CA ILE A 346 -17.43 7.92 -29.21
C ILE A 346 -18.27 9.21 -29.30
N ARG A 347 -19.29 9.31 -28.45
CA ARG A 347 -20.17 10.49 -28.44
C ARG A 347 -19.53 11.68 -27.75
N GLY A 348 -19.74 12.88 -28.30
CA GLY A 348 -19.35 14.15 -27.68
C GLY A 348 -17.86 14.46 -27.74
N LEU A 349 -17.06 13.65 -28.45
CA LEU A 349 -15.62 13.90 -28.64
C LEU A 349 -15.38 15.21 -29.41
N GLU A 350 -16.27 15.54 -30.34
CA GLU A 350 -16.22 16.76 -31.15
C GLU A 350 -16.40 18.06 -30.35
N GLU A 351 -16.98 17.98 -29.15
CA GLU A 351 -17.19 19.13 -28.26
C GLU A 351 -16.02 19.37 -27.30
N LEU A 352 -15.00 18.50 -27.32
CA LEU A 352 -13.84 18.55 -26.43
C LEU A 352 -12.68 19.40 -26.99
N GLU A 353 -12.98 20.64 -27.38
CA GLU A 353 -11.99 21.60 -27.91
C GLU A 353 -10.79 21.83 -26.97
N SER A 354 -10.97 21.64 -25.65
CA SER A 354 -9.92 21.86 -24.63
C SER A 354 -8.80 20.80 -24.59
N LEU A 355 -8.98 19.64 -25.24
CA LEU A 355 -8.00 18.53 -25.23
C LEU A 355 -7.10 18.50 -26.48
N MET A 356 -7.31 19.41 -27.45
CA MET A 356 -6.58 19.43 -28.72
C MET A 356 -5.28 20.27 -28.71
N HIS A 357 -4.81 20.73 -27.54
CA HIS A 357 -3.60 21.55 -27.41
C HIS A 357 -2.61 21.05 -26.35
#